data_AF-A0A850HBW1-F1
#
_entry.id   AF-A0A850HBW1-F1
#
_cell.length_a   1.000
_cell.length_b   1.000
_cell.length_c   1.000
_cell.angle_alpha   90.00
_cell.angle_beta   90.00
_cell.angle_gamma   90.00
#
_symmetry.space_group_name_H-M   'P 1'
#
loop_
_entity.id
_entity.type
_entity.pdbx_description
1 polymer ?
#
loop_
_entity_poly.entity_id
_entity_poly.type
_entity_poly.pdbx_seq_one_letter_code
_entity_poly.pdbx_strand_id
1 'polypeptide(L)' 'MSIPSNAVSPNQAGTGEWENEGGSLKPHPPTPLPDGIIAVTSAHYRVGPYSYSKLDDAFAEHRRQSRRLSGFAQPHRRNF' A
#
# COMPACT_ATOMS: atom_id res chain seq x y z
N MET A 1 17.73 -45.43 -20.44
CA MET A 1 18.46 -44.18 -20.14
C MET A 1 17.41 -43.11 -19.91
N SER A 2 17.07 -42.85 -18.64
CA SER A 2 15.97 -41.95 -18.24
C SER A 2 16.53 -40.58 -17.92
N ILE A 3 15.99 -39.52 -18.53
CA ILE A 3 16.34 -38.13 -18.22
C ILE A 3 15.44 -37.67 -17.06
N PRO A 4 15.96 -37.25 -15.89
CA PRO A 4 15.10 -36.64 -14.88
C PRO A 4 14.72 -35.21 -15.27
N SER A 5 13.42 -34.95 -15.24
CA SER A 5 12.79 -33.64 -15.41
C SER A 5 13.30 -32.64 -14.37
N ASN A 6 14.15 -31.69 -14.78
CA ASN A 6 14.35 -30.46 -14.03
C ASN A 6 13.53 -29.35 -14.67
N ALA A 7 12.30 -29.18 -14.19
CA ALA A 7 11.44 -28.07 -14.57
C ALA A 7 10.66 -27.60 -13.34
N VAL A 8 11.31 -26.80 -12.50
CA VAL A 8 10.62 -25.78 -11.71
C VAL A 8 11.30 -24.45 -12.03
N SER A 9 10.80 -23.81 -13.08
CA SER A 9 10.98 -22.38 -13.31
C SER A 9 10.37 -21.64 -12.11
N PRO A 10 11.04 -20.64 -11.50
CA PRO A 10 10.39 -19.79 -10.52
C PRO A 10 9.31 -18.99 -11.25
N ASN A 11 8.06 -19.37 -10.99
CA ASN A 11 6.87 -18.74 -11.52
C ASN A 11 6.75 -17.33 -10.93
N GLN A 12 7.32 -16.35 -11.62
CA GLN A 12 7.12 -14.94 -11.33
C GLN A 12 5.89 -14.45 -12.11
N ALA A 13 4.71 -14.55 -11.49
CA ALA A 13 3.51 -13.75 -11.79
C ALA A 13 2.44 -14.15 -10.75
N GLY A 14 1.78 -13.28 -10.01
CA GLY A 14 1.70 -11.83 -9.97
C GLY A 14 0.57 -11.47 -9.00
N THR A 15 0.30 -10.16 -8.86
CA THR A 15 -1.02 -9.62 -8.46
C THR A 15 -1.58 -10.13 -7.13
N GLY A 16 -1.39 -9.43 -6.02
CA GLY A 16 -2.09 -8.16 -5.84
C GLY A 16 -3.42 -8.41 -5.11
N GLU A 17 -3.35 -8.80 -3.84
CA GLU A 17 -4.51 -8.69 -2.95
C GLU A 17 -4.23 -7.58 -1.95
N TRP A 18 -4.62 -6.37 -2.37
CA TRP A 18 -4.95 -5.31 -1.46
C TRP A 18 -6.22 -5.70 -0.70
N GLU A 19 -6.11 -6.53 0.35
CA GLU A 19 -7.20 -6.68 1.32
C GLU A 19 -7.08 -5.58 2.36
N ASN A 20 -7.60 -4.39 2.06
CA ASN A 20 -7.85 -3.39 3.08
C ASN A 20 -9.29 -2.89 3.01
N GLU A 21 -10.22 -3.81 3.28
CA GLU A 21 -11.60 -3.47 3.64
C GLU A 21 -11.72 -3.34 5.15
N GLY A 22 -11.23 -2.23 5.71
CA GLY A 22 -11.82 -1.61 6.91
C GLY A 22 -11.94 -2.42 8.22
N GLY A 23 -11.28 -3.57 8.37
CA GLY A 23 -11.29 -4.35 9.60
C GLY A 23 -9.97 -4.19 10.35
N SER A 24 -10.01 -3.72 11.60
CA SER A 24 -8.89 -3.89 12.53
C SER A 24 -8.51 -5.37 12.56
N LEU A 25 -7.48 -5.76 11.81
CA LEU A 25 -6.95 -7.12 11.88
C LEU A 25 -6.59 -7.35 13.35
N LYS A 26 -7.28 -8.28 14.01
CA LYS A 26 -6.88 -8.75 15.34
C LYS A 26 -5.38 -9.03 15.24
N PRO A 27 -4.53 -8.47 16.13
CA PRO A 27 -3.11 -8.74 16.08
C PRO A 27 -2.94 -10.26 16.07
N HIS A 28 -2.49 -10.78 14.94
CA HIS A 28 -2.21 -12.20 14.81
C HIS A 28 -1.12 -12.51 15.85
N PRO A 29 -1.25 -13.61 16.62
CA PRO A 29 -0.21 -13.96 17.57
C PRO A 29 1.13 -13.98 16.83
N PRO A 30 2.16 -13.28 17.34
CA PRO A 30 3.43 -13.18 16.65
C PRO A 30 3.97 -14.60 16.45
N THR A 31 4.21 -14.97 15.18
CA THR A 31 4.91 -16.20 14.87
C THR A 31 6.26 -16.17 15.59
N PRO A 32 6.66 -17.22 16.31
CA PRO A 32 7.95 -17.23 17.00
C PRO A 32 9.07 -17.00 15.99
N LEU A 33 9.86 -15.95 16.23
CA LEU A 33 10.99 -15.59 15.39
C LEU A 33 12.18 -16.49 15.77
N PRO A 34 12.95 -17.00 14.78
CA PRO A 34 14.20 -17.70 15.05
C PRO A 34 15.22 -16.83 15.79
N ASP A 35 16.17 -17.47 16.47
CA ASP A 35 17.26 -16.78 17.17
C ASP A 35 18.03 -15.83 16.23
N GLY A 36 18.22 -14.59 16.67
CA GLY A 36 18.88 -13.55 15.91
C GLY A 36 17.98 -12.77 14.95
N ILE A 37 16.68 -13.11 14.82
CA ILE A 37 15.71 -12.38 14.00
C ILE A 37 14.87 -11.45 14.88
N ILE A 38 14.81 -10.16 14.52
CA ILE A 38 14.03 -9.14 15.23
C ILE A 38 12.96 -8.59 14.29
N ALA A 39 11.69 -8.70 14.67
CA ALA A 39 10.61 -8.00 13.98
C ALA A 39 10.49 -6.57 14.51
N VAL A 40 10.44 -5.61 13.60
CA VAL A 40 10.23 -4.20 13.93
C VAL A 40 8.88 -3.77 13.35
N THR A 41 8.02 -3.25 14.21
CA THR A 41 6.74 -2.67 13.78
C THR A 41 6.96 -1.24 13.29
N SER A 42 6.64 -0.95 12.03
CA SER A 42 6.68 0.40 11.47
C SER A 42 5.28 0.86 11.03
N ALA A 43 5.02 2.16 11.18
CA ALA A 43 3.83 2.80 10.62
C ALA A 43 4.10 3.27 9.18
N HIS A 44 3.16 3.01 8.28
CA HIS A 44 3.16 3.51 6.91
C HIS A 44 1.83 4.20 6.63
N TYR A 45 1.89 5.39 6.03
CA TYR A 45 0.75 6.22 5.71
C TYR A 45 0.51 6.23 4.20
N ARG A 46 -0.75 6.19 3.77
CA ARG A 46 -1.10 6.21 2.33
C ARG A 46 -1.99 7.41 2.01
N VAL A 47 -1.70 8.05 0.88
CA VAL A 47 -2.49 9.17 0.35
C VAL A 47 -2.72 8.93 -1.14
N GLY A 48 -3.87 8.35 -1.48
CA GLY A 48 -4.13 7.85 -2.82
C GLY A 48 -3.08 6.79 -3.23
N PRO A 49 -2.38 6.95 -4.37
CA PRO A 49 -1.37 6.01 -4.82
C PRO A 49 -0.01 6.14 -4.09
N TYR A 50 0.17 7.17 -3.26
CA TYR A 50 1.45 7.46 -2.61
C TYR A 50 1.53 6.86 -1.20
N SER A 51 2.73 6.42 -0.80
CA SER A 51 3.02 5.86 0.51
C SER A 51 4.16 6.61 1.18
N TYR A 52 4.04 6.87 2.49
CA TYR A 52 4.97 7.66 3.29
C TYR A 52 5.29 6.95 4.60
N SER A 53 6.53 7.08 5.08
CA SER A 53 6.94 6.64 6.42
C SER A 53 6.74 7.71 7.50
N LYS A 54 6.60 8.98 7.08
CA LYS A 54 6.37 10.13 7.98
C LYS A 54 4.95 10.66 7.80
N LEU A 55 4.30 10.96 8.91
CA LEU A 55 2.94 11.50 8.92
C LEU A 55 2.88 12.90 8.29
N ASP A 56 3.89 13.75 8.52
CA ASP A 56 3.92 15.11 7.98
C ASP A 56 3.94 15.15 6.45
N ASP A 57 4.66 14.22 5.83
CA ASP A 57 4.72 14.10 4.36
C ASP A 57 3.37 13.65 3.79
N ALA A 58 2.70 12.72 4.47
CA ALA A 58 1.34 12.33 4.12
C ALA A 58 0.36 13.51 4.22
N PHE A 59 0.43 14.33 5.28
CA PHE A 59 -0.41 15.52 5.38
C PHE A 59 -0.10 16.58 4.32
N ALA A 60 1.17 16.73 3.93
CA ALA A 60 1.55 17.62 2.84
C ALA A 60 0.92 17.17 1.52
N GLU A 61 0.98 15.87 1.22
CA GLU A 61 0.37 15.32 0.00
C GLU A 61 -1.15 15.40 0.01
N HIS A 62 -1.78 15.09 1.15
CA HIS A 62 -3.23 15.20 1.30
C HIS A 62 -3.69 16.64 0.96
N ARG A 63 -3.02 17.66 1.51
CA ARG A 63 -3.32 19.06 1.21
C ARG A 63 -3.14 19.41 -0.28
N ARG A 64 -2.10 18.87 -0.94
CA ARG A 64 -1.88 19.07 -2.38
C ARG A 64 -3.02 18.49 -3.21
N GLN A 65 -3.44 17.26 -2.90
CA GLN A 65 -4.53 16.59 -3.60
C GLN A 65 -5.87 17.29 -3.37
N SER A 66 -6.16 17.72 -2.13
CA SER A 66 -7.38 18.48 -1.83
C SER A 66 -7.45 19.78 -2.63
N ARG A 67 -6.33 20.52 -2.74
CA ARG A 67 -6.28 21.75 -3.55
C ARG A 67 -6.49 21.47 -5.03
N ARG A 68 -5.87 20.40 -5.55
CA ARG A 68 -6.03 20.00 -6.96
C ARG A 68 -7.48 19.63 -7.28
N LEU A 69 -8.14 18.86 -6.42
CA LEU A 69 -9.55 18.48 -6.58
C LEU A 69 -10.48 19.70 -6.52
N SER A 70 -10.20 20.67 -5.63
CA SER A 70 -10.98 21.91 -5.55
C SER A 70 -10.79 22.84 -6.75
N GLY A 71 -9.66 22.76 -7.46
CA GLY A 71 -9.37 23.58 -8.65
C GLY A 71 -10.12 23.16 -9.92
N PHE A 72 -10.70 21.96 -9.96
CA PHE A 72 -11.54 21.50 -11.08
C PHE A 72 -13.03 21.85 -10.92
N ALA A 73 -13.46 22.32 -9.74
CA ALA A 73 -14.79 22.84 -9.53
C ALA A 73 -14.84 24.34 -9.90
N GLN A 74 -14.79 24.66 -11.21
CA GLN A 74 -15.17 26.00 -11.66
C GLN A 74 -16.70 26.15 -11.59
N PRO A 75 -17.25 27.11 -10.81
CA PRO A 75 -18.65 27.48 -10.96
C PRO A 75 -18.78 28.22 -12.30
N HIS A 76 -19.14 27.48 -13.35
CA HIS A 76 -19.57 28.08 -14.61
C HIS A 76 -20.95 28.72 -14.39
N ARG A 77 -20.95 29.90 -13.76
CA ARG A 77 -22.10 30.80 -13.80
C ARG A 77 -22.18 31.38 -15.21
N ARG A 78 -22.96 30.74 -16.07
CA ARG A 78 -23.55 31.45 -17.22
C ARG A 78 -24.68 32.30 -16.66
N ASN A 79 -24.50 33.62 -16.74
CA ASN A 79 -25.60 34.54 -16.54
C ASN A 79 -26.56 34.44 -17.74
N PHE A 80 -27.84 34.59 -17.42
CA PHE A 80 -29.00 34.59 -18.32
C PHE A 80 -28.89 35.64 -19.42
#